data_AF-A0A7Y6DVW4-F1
#
_entry.id   AF-A0A7Y6DVW4-F1
#
_cell.length_a   1.000
_cell.length_b   1.000
_cell.length_c   1.000
_cell.angle_alpha   90.00
_cell.angle_beta   90.00
_cell.angle_gamma   90.00
#
_symmetry.space_group_name_H-M   'P 1'
#
loop_
_entity.id
_entity.type
_entity.pdbx_description
1 polymer ?
#
loop_
_entity_poly.entity_id
_entity_poly.type
_entity_poly.pdbx_seq_one_letter_code
_entity_poly.pdbx_strand_id
1 'polypeptide(L)' 'HGAGATVNGHRVLVGNQRLMSAEGVPLGDLSATRDALAQSGRTAVLVAVDGRLVGVIALADAVRETAAAAVAALHEA' A
#
# COMPACT_ATOMS: atom_id res chain seq x y z
N HIS A 1 -11.20 1.07 0.27
CA HIS A 1 -11.51 1.96 -0.87
C HIS A 1 -10.41 1.82 -1.91
N GLY A 2 -10.71 2.17 -3.15
CA GLY A 2 -9.80 2.06 -4.29
C GLY A 2 -10.57 2.30 -5.58
N ALA A 3 -9.95 1.94 -6.70
CA ALA A 3 -10.52 2.08 -8.03
C ALA A 3 -10.40 0.76 -8.81
N GLY A 4 -11.29 0.57 -9.76
CA GLY A 4 -11.26 -0.54 -10.70
C GLY A 4 -11.62 -0.06 -12.10
N ALA A 5 -10.96 -0.60 -13.12
CA ALA A 5 -11.20 -0.26 -14.51
C ALA A 5 -10.83 -1.42 -15.44
N THR A 6 -11.30 -1.37 -16.68
CA THR A 6 -10.79 -2.21 -17.75
C THR A 6 -9.68 -1.47 -18.48
N VAL A 7 -8.47 -2.03 -18.50
CA VAL A 7 -7.30 -1.46 -19.18
C VAL A 7 -6.80 -2.47 -20.19
N ASN A 8 -6.78 -2.12 -21.48
CA ASN A 8 -6.38 -3.01 -22.57
C ASN A 8 -7.11 -4.39 -22.54
N GLY A 9 -8.39 -4.40 -22.14
CA GLY A 9 -9.19 -5.63 -22.03
C GLY A 9 -9.06 -6.39 -20.71
N HIS A 10 -8.16 -5.99 -19.81
CA HIS A 10 -7.97 -6.64 -18.52
C HIS A 10 -8.69 -5.90 -17.39
N ARG A 11 -9.27 -6.64 -16.44
CA ARG A 11 -9.87 -6.04 -15.24
C ARG A 11 -8.76 -5.72 -14.25
N VAL A 12 -8.51 -4.44 -14.03
CA VAL A 12 -7.48 -3.94 -13.11
C VAL A 12 -8.13 -3.36 -11.86
N LEU A 13 -7.60 -3.68 -10.69
CA LEU A 13 -7.99 -3.13 -9.40
C LEU A 13 -6.79 -2.52 -8.70
N VAL A 14 -6.96 -1.33 -8.15
CA VAL A 14 -5.92 -0.62 -7.37
C VAL A 14 -6.54 -0.13 -6.08
N GLY A 15 -6.03 -0.55 -4.93
CA GLY A 15 -6.60 -0.12 -3.65
C GLY A 15 -6.09 -0.88 -2.44
N ASN A 16 -6.94 -0.95 -1.41
CA ASN A 16 -6.59 -1.58 -0.14
C ASN A 16 -7.12 -3.01 -0.01
N GLN A 17 -6.73 -3.70 1.08
CA GLN A 17 -7.15 -5.09 1.36
C GLN A 17 -8.68 -5.27 1.33
N ARG A 18 -9.45 -4.29 1.81
CA ARG A 18 -10.91 -4.36 1.79
C ARG A 18 -11.48 -4.46 0.37
N LEU A 19 -10.91 -3.73 -0.59
CA LEU A 19 -11.28 -3.85 -2.00
C LEU A 19 -10.94 -5.24 -2.54
N MET A 20 -9.74 -5.74 -2.25
CA MET A 20 -9.31 -7.07 -2.71
C MET A 20 -10.24 -8.17 -2.18
N SER A 21 -10.58 -8.14 -0.89
CA SER A 21 -11.53 -9.09 -0.32
C SER A 21 -12.93 -8.98 -0.93
N ALA A 22 -13.42 -7.76 -1.20
CA ALA A 22 -14.73 -7.55 -1.81
C ALA A 22 -14.80 -8.07 -3.26
N GLU A 23 -13.69 -8.00 -4.00
CA GLU A 23 -13.58 -8.49 -5.39
C GLU A 23 -13.08 -9.95 -5.47
N GLY A 24 -12.95 -10.63 -4.33
CA GLY A 24 -12.50 -12.03 -4.28
C GLY A 24 -11.04 -12.26 -4.67
N VAL A 25 -10.19 -11.23 -4.58
CA VAL A 25 -8.76 -11.31 -4.90
C VAL A 25 -7.98 -11.80 -3.67
N PRO A 26 -7.38 -13.01 -3.72
CA PRO A 26 -6.54 -13.49 -2.64
C PRO A 26 -5.21 -12.72 -2.58
N LEU A 27 -4.76 -12.39 -1.37
CA LEU A 27 -3.49 -11.67 -1.17
C LEU A 27 -2.25 -12.58 -1.31
N GLY A 28 -2.39 -13.87 -1.02
CA GLY A 28 -1.31 -14.85 -1.12
C GLY A 28 -0.01 -14.40 -0.44
N ASP A 29 1.11 -14.66 -1.10
CA ASP A 29 2.47 -14.41 -0.59
C ASP A 29 2.78 -12.91 -0.42
N LEU A 30 2.04 -12.02 -1.09
CA LEU A 30 2.25 -10.58 -1.00
C LEU A 30 1.68 -9.97 0.28
N SER A 31 0.91 -10.73 1.09
CA SER A 31 0.43 -10.25 2.39
C SER A 31 1.59 -9.83 3.29
N ALA A 32 2.63 -10.67 3.40
CA ALA A 32 3.78 -10.38 4.25
C ALA A 32 4.55 -9.12 3.79
N THR A 33 4.70 -8.94 2.48
CA THR A 33 5.34 -7.75 1.91
C THR A 33 4.53 -6.50 2.20
N ARG A 34 3.21 -6.55 2.03
CA ARG A 34 2.31 -5.43 2.36
C ARG A 34 2.37 -5.08 3.85
N ASP A 35 2.39 -6.08 4.72
CA ASP A 35 2.42 -5.85 6.17
C ASP A 35 3.76 -5.25 6.60
N ALA A 36 4.88 -5.69 6.02
CA ALA A 36 6.21 -5.09 6.26
C ALA A 36 6.26 -3.62 5.79
N LEU A 37 5.69 -3.31 4.62
CA LEU A 37 5.61 -1.94 4.12
C LEU A 37 4.77 -1.06 5.05
N ALA A 38 3.62 -1.56 5.51
CA ALA A 38 2.77 -0.85 6.46
C ALA A 38 3.47 -0.60 7.81
N GLN A 39 4.18 -1.60 8.34
CA GLN A 39 4.96 -1.47 9.57
C GLN A 39 6.10 -0.45 9.45
N SER A 40 6.64 -0.26 8.24
CA SER A 40 7.64 0.78 7.98
C SER A 40 7.07 2.19 7.84
N GLY A 41 5.79 2.40 8.18
CA GLY A 41 5.12 3.70 8.10
C GLY A 41 4.71 4.11 6.68
N ARG A 42 4.77 3.19 5.71
CA ARG A 42 4.42 3.45 4.31
C ARG A 42 2.99 3.02 4.03
N THR A 43 2.32 3.74 3.14
CA THR A 43 1.01 3.32 2.64
C THR A 43 1.21 2.25 1.56
N ALA A 44 0.73 1.03 1.80
CA ALA A 44 0.77 -0.05 0.82
C ALA A 44 -0.51 -0.09 -0.03
N VAL A 45 -0.38 0.14 -1.34
CA VAL A 45 -1.45 0.04 -2.35
C VAL A 45 -1.32 -1.25 -3.13
N LEU A 46 -2.37 -2.05 -3.12
CA LEU A 46 -2.43 -3.36 -3.76
C LEU A 46 -2.90 -3.21 -5.21
N VAL A 47 -2.29 -3.98 -6.12
CA VAL A 47 -2.65 -4.00 -7.54
C VAL A 47 -3.01 -5.42 -7.95
N ALA A 48 -4.17 -5.59 -8.56
CA ALA A 48 -4.63 -6.86 -9.10
C ALA A 48 -5.04 -6.74 -10.57
N VAL A 49 -4.81 -7.81 -11.33
CA VAL A 49 -5.18 -7.95 -12.74
C VAL A 49 -5.89 -9.30 -12.90
N ASP A 50 -7.09 -9.28 -13.47
CA ASP A 50 -7.92 -10.46 -13.74
C ASP A 50 -8.06 -11.39 -12.52
N GLY A 51 -8.39 -10.80 -11.36
CA GLY A 51 -8.63 -11.52 -10.11
C GLY A 51 -7.36 -11.98 -9.38
N ARG A 52 -6.17 -11.67 -9.91
CA ARG A 52 -4.88 -12.05 -9.31
C ARG A 52 -4.17 -10.83 -8.78
N LEU A 53 -3.72 -10.88 -7.52
CA LEU A 53 -2.83 -9.85 -6.99
C LEU A 53 -1.47 -9.94 -7.70
N VAL A 54 -1.05 -8.87 -8.36
CA VAL A 54 0.18 -8.81 -9.16
C VAL A 54 1.27 -7.94 -8.53
N GLY A 55 0.93 -7.13 -7.52
CA GLY A 55 1.94 -6.32 -6.86
C GLY A 55 1.42 -5.43 -5.74
N VAL A 56 2.39 -4.76 -5.10
CA VAL A 56 2.18 -3.78 -4.04
C VAL A 56 3.03 -2.55 -4.37
N ILE A 57 2.42 -1.37 -4.30
CA ILE A 57 3.07 -0.07 -4.45
C ILE A 57 3.17 0.55 -3.05
N ALA A 58 4.38 0.88 -2.61
CA ALA A 58 4.59 1.61 -1.37
C ALA A 58 4.62 3.12 -1.65
N LEU A 59 3.75 3.88 -0.99
CA LEU A 59 3.80 5.34 -0.97
C LEU A 59 4.35 5.81 0.37
N ALA A 60 5.28 6.75 0.32
CA ALA A 60 5.84 7.40 1.49
C ALA A 60 6.08 8.88 1.16
N ASP A 61 5.83 9.76 2.12
CA ASP A 61 6.21 11.15 2.01
C ASP A 61 7.72 11.30 2.20
N ALA A 62 8.31 12.29 1.53
CA ALA A 62 9.69 12.67 1.80
C ALA A 62 9.81 13.17 3.24
N VAL A 63 10.80 12.65 3.98
CA VAL A 63 11.12 13.14 5.33
C VAL A 63 11.56 14.60 5.23
N ARG A 64 10.93 15.49 6.00
CA ARG A 64 11.35 16.90 6.10
C ARG A 64 12.71 16.97 6.80
N GLU A 65 13.61 17.81 6.31
CA GLU A 65 14.95 18.01 6.90
C GLU A 65 14.90 18.36 8.39
N THR A 66 13.86 19.08 8.81
CA THR A 66 13.65 19.51 10.20
C THR A 66 13.10 18.42 11.12
N ALA A 67 12.66 17.28 10.59
CA ALA A 67 11.98 16.25 11.37
C ALA A 67 12.87 15.65 12.46
N ALA A 68 14.15 15.42 12.16
CA ALA A 68 15.11 14.87 13.12
C ALA A 68 15.31 15.80 14.32
N ALA A 69 15.48 17.10 14.06
CA ALA A 69 15.66 18.10 15.11
C ALA A 69 14.42 18.24 16.01
N ALA A 70 13.23 18.19 15.42
CA ALA A 70 11.96 18.27 16.17
C ALA A 70 11.76 17.08 17.12
N VAL A 71 12.09 15.86 16.67
CA VAL A 71 12.00 14.65 17.51
C VAL A 71 13.03 14.69 18.64
N ALA A 72 14.26 15.14 18.36
CA ALA A 72 15.29 15.29 19.40
C ALA A 72 14.85 16.26 20.50
N ALA A 73 14.29 17.41 20.13
CA ALA A 73 13.78 18.39 21.09
C ALA A 73 12.64 17.85 21.98
N LEU A 74 11.83 16.92 21.47
CA LEU A 74 10.76 16.29 22.24
C LEU A 74 11.30 15.30 23.30
N HIS A 75 12.41 14.61 23.04
CA HIS A 75 13.01 13.67 24.00
C HIS A 75 13.76 14.37 25.14
N GLU A 76 14.18 15.62 24.95
CA GLU A 76 14.88 16.43 25.95
C GLU A 76 13.94 17.19 26.91
N ALA A 77 12.61 17.11 26.68
CA ALA A 77 11.57 17.75 27.49
C ALA A 77 10.95 16.77 28.49
#